data_AF-X1HBG5-F1
#
_entry.id   AF-X1HBG5-F1
#
_cell.length_a   1.000
_cell.length_b   1.000
_cell.length_c   1.000
_cell.angle_alpha   90.00
_cell.angle_beta   90.00
_cell.angle_gamma   90.00
#
_symmetry.space_group_name_H-M   'P 1'
#
loop_
_entity.id
_entity.type
_entity.pdbx_description
1 polymer ?
#
loop_
_entity_poly.entity_id
_entity_poly.type
_entity_poly.pdbx_seq_one_letter_code
_entity_poly.pdbx_strand_id
1 'polypeptide(L)'
;MRTFPIFVSFDAKPPLVVGGGELAAIKTRLLLKRAPSVDISAEGLGTELAKLAEAGQVTLVAPQPGIDQVRGRPLVIAATEDDEEDTRVSA
;
A
#
# COMPACT_ATOMS: atom_id res chain seq x y z
N MET A 1 5.62 -10.67 23.78
CA MET A 1 4.96 -9.94 22.68
C MET A 1 3.47 -9.86 23.01
N ARG A 2 2.86 -8.66 22.94
CA ARG A 2 1.42 -8.44 23.17
C ARG A 2 0.74 -8.17 21.81
N THR A 3 0.72 -9.17 20.92
CA THR A 3 0.13 -9.07 19.57
C THR A 3 -1.21 -9.81 19.53
N PHE A 4 -2.18 -9.26 18.82
CA PHE A 4 -3.48 -9.89 18.58
C PHE A 4 -3.57 -10.32 17.10
N PRO A 5 -3.65 -11.63 16.80
CA PRO A 5 -3.74 -12.08 15.43
C PRO A 5 -5.14 -11.80 14.86
N ILE A 6 -5.19 -11.23 13.65
CA ILE A 6 -6.43 -10.98 12.92
C ILE A 6 -6.30 -11.45 11.47
N PHE A 7 -7.42 -11.84 10.89
CA PHE A 7 -7.55 -12.05 9.45
C PHE A 7 -8.36 -10.90 8.86
N VAL A 8 -7.89 -10.35 7.75
CA VAL A 8 -8.50 -9.21 7.06
C VAL A 8 -8.84 -9.65 5.64
N SER A 9 -10.07 -9.38 5.20
CA SER A 9 -10.49 -9.60 3.80
C SER A 9 -10.17 -8.37 2.94
N PHE A 10 -9.81 -8.61 1.69
CA PHE A 10 -9.52 -7.59 0.67
C PHE A 10 -10.58 -7.54 -0.45
N ASP A 11 -11.77 -8.09 -0.20
CA ASP A 11 -12.81 -8.22 -1.23
C ASP A 11 -13.54 -6.90 -1.54
N ALA A 12 -13.55 -5.95 -0.59
CA ALA A 12 -14.32 -4.71 -0.70
C ALA A 12 -13.55 -3.55 -1.32
N LYS A 13 -12.32 -3.31 -0.85
CA LYS A 13 -11.44 -2.24 -1.31
C LYS A 13 -9.99 -2.71 -1.33
N PRO A 14 -9.19 -2.27 -2.31
CA PRO A 14 -7.76 -2.57 -2.33
C PRO A 14 -7.06 -2.03 -1.08
N PRO A 15 -6.10 -2.78 -0.51
CA PRO A 15 -5.18 -2.21 0.47
C PRO A 15 -4.34 -1.11 -0.18
N LEU A 16 -3.86 -0.18 0.63
CA LEU A 16 -2.97 0.91 0.20
C LEU A 16 -1.56 0.67 0.70
N VAL A 17 -0.57 0.88 -0.17
CA VAL A 17 0.83 1.00 0.21
C VAL A 17 1.29 2.41 -0.11
N VAL A 18 1.92 3.08 0.85
CA VAL A 18 2.51 4.42 0.68
C VAL A 18 4.01 4.24 0.46
N GLY A 19 4.53 4.85 -0.60
CA GLY A 19 5.91 4.68 -1.07
C GLY A 19 5.98 3.93 -2.41
N GLY A 20 6.97 4.29 -3.23
CA GLY A 20 7.17 3.73 -4.58
C GLY A 20 8.44 2.89 -4.74
N GLY A 21 9.19 2.68 -3.65
CA GLY A 21 10.49 2.03 -3.65
C GLY A 21 10.44 0.50 -3.48
N GLU A 22 11.59 -0.07 -3.17
CA GLU A 22 11.77 -1.53 -3.03
C GLU A 22 10.98 -2.10 -1.85
N LEU A 23 10.93 -1.40 -0.70
CA LEU A 23 10.11 -1.83 0.43
C LEU A 23 8.62 -1.90 0.07
N ALA A 24 8.11 -0.90 -0.64
CA ALA A 24 6.73 -0.89 -1.12
C ALA A 24 6.46 -2.07 -2.07
N ALA A 25 7.40 -2.41 -2.95
CA ALA A 25 7.30 -3.59 -3.82
C ALA A 25 7.22 -4.90 -3.02
N ILE A 26 8.04 -5.05 -1.97
CA ILE A 26 8.01 -6.22 -1.08
C ILE A 26 6.65 -6.36 -0.39
N LYS A 27 6.09 -5.27 0.16
CA LYS A 27 4.77 -5.29 0.82
C LYS A 27 3.66 -5.58 -0.19
N THR A 28 3.72 -4.97 -1.36
CA THR A 28 2.77 -5.17 -2.46
C THR A 28 2.71 -6.64 -2.87
N ARG A 29 3.85 -7.31 -3.06
CA ARG A 29 3.90 -8.74 -3.40
C ARG A 29 3.30 -9.64 -2.33
N LEU A 30 3.41 -9.28 -1.05
CA LEU A 30 2.76 -10.03 0.04
C LEU A 30 1.24 -9.86 -0.01
N LEU A 31 0.76 -8.64 -0.26
CA LEU A 31 -0.66 -8.34 -0.38
C LEU A 31 -1.29 -9.03 -1.59
N LEU A 32 -0.64 -8.99 -2.76
CA LEU A 32 -1.12 -9.62 -4.00
C LEU A 32 -1.25 -11.15 -3.94
N LYS A 33 -0.74 -11.81 -2.89
CA LYS A 33 -1.04 -13.23 -2.63
C LYS A 33 -2.51 -13.46 -2.23
N ARG A 34 -3.20 -12.42 -1.77
CA ARG A 34 -4.55 -12.48 -1.20
C ARG A 34 -5.49 -11.41 -1.76
N ALA A 35 -4.98 -10.20 -2.01
CA ALA A 35 -5.73 -9.11 -2.61
C ALA A 35 -5.70 -9.21 -4.15
N PRO A 36 -6.83 -8.91 -4.84
CA PRO A 36 -6.89 -8.92 -6.30
C PRO A 36 -6.06 -7.78 -6.93
N SER A 37 -5.95 -6.65 -6.23
CA SER A 37 -5.13 -5.51 -6.62
C SER A 37 -4.63 -4.74 -5.38
N VAL A 38 -3.66 -3.86 -5.58
CA VAL A 38 -3.11 -2.97 -4.55
C VAL A 38 -3.01 -1.55 -5.10
N ASP A 39 -3.41 -0.56 -4.30
CA ASP A 39 -3.17 0.84 -4.65
C ASP A 39 -1.85 1.31 -4.05
N ILE A 40 -1.11 2.12 -4.81
CA ILE A 40 0.18 2.69 -4.41
C ILE A 40 0.07 4.21 -4.38
N SER A 41 0.39 4.82 -3.25
CA SER A 41 0.51 6.26 -3.08
C SER A 41 1.98 6.64 -3.11
N ALA A 42 2.45 7.22 -4.22
CA ALA A 42 3.84 7.64 -4.39
C ALA A 42 3.97 8.69 -5.50
N GLU A 43 5.06 9.45 -5.51
CA GLU A 43 5.37 10.37 -6.63
C GLU A 43 5.71 9.62 -7.93
N GLY A 44 6.18 8.38 -7.80
CA GLY A 44 6.50 7.51 -8.93
C GLY A 44 6.63 6.06 -8.47
N LEU A 45 6.66 5.15 -9.44
CA LEU A 45 6.83 3.73 -9.20
C LEU A 45 8.24 3.29 -9.58
N GLY A 46 8.90 2.57 -8.68
CA GLY A 46 10.11 1.82 -9.01
C GLY A 46 9.82 0.72 -10.03
N THR A 47 10.89 0.17 -10.61
CA THR A 47 10.83 -0.78 -11.74
C THR A 47 9.89 -1.98 -11.51
N GLU A 48 9.88 -2.57 -10.31
CA GLU A 48 9.01 -3.72 -10.02
C GLU A 48 7.53 -3.31 -9.94
N LEU A 49 7.22 -2.20 -9.25
CA LEU A 49 5.84 -1.70 -9.14
C LEU A 49 5.30 -1.24 -10.49
N ALA A 50 6.14 -0.64 -11.34
CA ALA A 50 5.76 -0.28 -12.71
C ALA A 50 5.33 -1.50 -13.54
N LYS A 51 6.09 -2.61 -13.46
CA LYS A 51 5.71 -3.88 -14.12
C LYS A 51 4.39 -4.44 -13.59
N LEU A 52 4.15 -4.36 -12.28
CA LEU A 52 2.89 -4.79 -11.68
C LEU A 52 1.72 -3.89 -12.10
N ALA A 53 1.96 -2.60 -12.32
CA ALA A 53 0.97 -1.66 -12.84
C ALA A 53 0.64 -1.97 -14.30
N GLU A 54 1.65 -2.25 -15.14
CA GLU A 54 1.46 -2.71 -16.52
C GLU A 54 0.64 -4.01 -16.58
N ALA A 55 0.82 -4.91 -15.60
CA ALA A 55 0.05 -6.14 -15.46
C ALA A 55 -1.38 -5.93 -14.90
N GLY A 56 -1.77 -4.69 -14.58
CA GLY A 56 -3.08 -4.36 -14.01
C GLY A 56 -3.28 -4.80 -12.55
N GLN A 57 -2.21 -5.19 -11.86
CA GLN A 57 -2.26 -5.67 -10.47
C GLN A 57 -2.10 -4.52 -9.47
N VAL A 58 -1.54 -3.40 -9.92
CA VAL A 58 -1.26 -2.22 -9.11
C VAL A 58 -1.86 -0.97 -9.76
N THR A 59 -2.41 -0.08 -8.95
CA THR A 59 -2.86 1.25 -9.41
C THR A 59 -2.10 2.34 -8.66
N LEU A 60 -1.46 3.26 -9.39
CA LEU A 60 -0.87 4.46 -8.82
C LEU A 60 -2.00 5.47 -8.50
N VAL A 61 -2.08 5.92 -7.25
CA VAL A 61 -3.01 6.94 -6.78
C VAL A 61 -2.25 8.22 -6.41
N ALA A 62 -2.97 9.24 -5.90
CA ALA A 62 -2.34 10.51 -5.53
C ALA A 62 -1.17 10.29 -4.53
N PRO A 63 -0.03 10.98 -4.68
CA PRO A 63 1.20 10.69 -3.96
C PRO A 63 1.12 10.90 -2.44
N GLN A 64 0.34 11.89 -2.02
CA GLN A 64 0.06 12.16 -0.60
C GLN A 64 -1.38 11.75 -0.30
N PRO A 65 -1.58 10.64 0.44
CA PRO A 65 -2.91 10.18 0.72
C PRO A 65 -3.54 11.07 1.79
N GLY A 66 -4.63 11.74 1.40
CA GLY A 66 -5.51 12.42 2.33
C GLY A 66 -6.35 11.42 3.13
N ILE A 67 -7.06 11.92 4.15
CA ILE A 67 -7.96 11.13 5.00
C ILE A 67 -8.93 10.25 4.18
N ASP A 68 -9.46 10.78 3.08
CA ASP A 68 -10.45 10.05 2.27
C ASP A 68 -9.85 8.87 1.50
N GLN A 69 -8.54 8.91 1.22
CA GLN A 69 -7.83 7.79 0.61
C GLN A 69 -7.46 6.72 1.63
N VAL A 70 -7.28 7.07 2.90
CA VAL A 70 -7.04 6.11 3.99
C VAL A 70 -8.37 5.48 4.45
N ARG A 71 -9.43 6.28 4.54
CA ARG A 71 -10.72 5.86 5.10
C ARG A 71 -11.38 4.73 4.31
N GLY A 72 -11.80 3.71 5.07
CA GLY A 72 -12.54 2.56 4.56
C GLY A 72 -11.69 1.53 3.82
N ARG A 73 -10.35 1.69 3.79
CA ARG A 73 -9.47 0.63 3.32
C ARG A 73 -9.26 -0.41 4.41
N PRO A 74 -9.18 -1.70 4.04
CA PRO A 74 -8.97 -2.78 5.01
C PRO A 74 -7.58 -2.75 5.66
N LEU A 75 -6.58 -2.20 4.95
CA LEU A 75 -5.21 -2.09 5.43
C LEU A 75 -4.48 -0.96 4.68
N VAL A 76 -3.68 -0.19 5.42
CA VAL A 76 -2.73 0.78 4.88
C VAL A 76 -1.35 0.45 5.44
N ILE A 77 -0.33 0.42 4.57
CA ILE A 77 1.06 0.16 4.95
C ILE A 77 1.92 1.33 4.49
N ALA A 78 2.57 2.00 5.44
CA ALA A 78 3.57 3.01 5.16
C ALA A 78 4.94 2.31 4.92
N ALA A 79 5.58 2.64 3.80
CA ALA A 79 6.82 2.02 3.33
C ALA A 79 7.66 3.05 2.54
N THR A 80 7.72 4.28 3.03
CA THR A 80 8.41 5.40 2.36
C THR A 80 9.89 5.53 2.76
N GLU A 81 10.34 4.81 3.81
CA GLU A 81 11.66 4.99 4.45
C GLU A 81 11.84 6.40 5.08
N ASP A 82 10.74 7.15 5.22
CA ASP A 82 10.67 8.46 5.87
C ASP A 82 9.78 8.35 7.11
N ASP A 83 10.40 8.41 8.29
CA ASP A 83 9.74 8.25 9.58
C ASP A 83 8.66 9.32 9.85
N GLU A 84 8.83 10.55 9.33
CA GLU A 84 7.84 11.63 9.50
C GLU A 84 6.58 11.35 8.66
N GLU A 85 6.77 10.91 7.43
CA GLU A 85 5.68 10.55 6.53
C GLU A 85 4.97 9.26 7.00
N ASP A 86 5.72 8.27 7.46
CA ASP A 86 5.18 7.03 8.04
C ASP A 86 4.34 7.32 9.31
N THR A 87 4.78 8.27 10.13
CA THR A 87 4.01 8.74 11.31
C THR A 87 2.72 9.44 10.89
N ARG A 88 2.77 10.31 9.86
CA ARG A 88 1.59 11.03 9.36
C ARG A 88 0.51 10.09 8.81
N VAL A 89 0.90 9.00 8.17
CA VAL A 89 -0.03 8.02 7.58
C VAL A 89 -0.64 7.09 8.65
N SER A 90 0.07 6.85 9.75
CA SER A 90 -0.36 5.93 10.81
C SER A 90 -1.11 6.57 11.99
N ALA A 91 -1.11 7.91 12.08
CA ALA A 91 -1.85 8.68 13.08
C ALA A 91 -3.37 8.76 12.78
#